data_AF-A0A948JL50-F1
#
_entry.id   AF-A0A948JL50-F1
#
_cell.length_a   1.000
_cell.length_b   1.000
_cell.length_c   1.000
_cell.angle_alpha   90.00
_cell.angle_beta   90.00
_cell.angle_gamma   90.00
#
_symmetry.space_group_name_H-M   'P 1'
#
loop_
_entity.id
_entity.type
_entity.pdbx_description
1 polymer ?
#
loop_
_entity_poly.entity_id
_entity_poly.type
_entity_poly.pdbx_seq_one_letter_code
_entity_poly.pdbx_strand_id
1 'polypeptide(L)' 'MNKSQLIDKIAAGADISKAAAGRALDSFIDAVTEAL' A
#
# COMPACT_ATOMS: atom_id res chain seq x y z
N MET A 1 0.70 10.96 -8.73
CA MET A 1 0.12 9.83 -7.97
C MET A 1 0.34 10.11 -6.49
N ASN A 2 -0.72 10.30 -5.71
CA ASN A 2 -0.61 10.45 -4.25
C ASN A 2 -0.83 9.10 -3.54
N LYS A 3 -0.56 9.04 -2.23
CA LYS A 3 -0.68 7.80 -1.43
C LYS A 3 -2.07 7.17 -1.53
N SER A 4 -3.13 7.99 -1.47
CA SER A 4 -4.52 7.51 -1.56
C SER A 4 -4.82 6.85 -2.92
N GLN A 5 -4.39 7.47 -4.01
CA GLN A 5 -4.53 6.90 -5.36
C GLN A 5 -3.78 5.58 -5.53
N LEU A 6 -2.62 5.42 -4.87
CA LEU A 6 -1.88 4.16 -4.87
C LEU A 6 -2.60 3.07 -4.08
N ILE A 7 -3.13 3.39 -2.89
CA ILE A 7 -3.95 2.47 -2.08
C ILE A 7 -5.17 1.99 -2.87
N ASP A 8 -5.84 2.89 -3.59
CA ASP A 8 -6.99 2.54 -4.43
C ASP A 8 -6.62 1.55 -5.54
N LYS A 9 -5.46 1.74 -6.18
CA LYS A 9 -4.94 0.82 -7.21
C LYS A 9 -4.57 -0.54 -6.63
N ILE A 10 -3.95 -0.59 -5.45
CA ILE A 10 -3.60 -1.85 -4.78
C ILE A 10 -4.87 -2.60 -4.36
N ALA A 11 -5.83 -1.90 -3.75
CA ALA A 11 -7.10 -2.48 -3.32
C ALA A 11 -7.87 -3.09 -4.49
N ALA A 12 -7.99 -2.35 -5.61
CA ALA A 12 -8.66 -2.83 -6.81
C ALA A 12 -7.89 -3.97 -7.51
N GLY A 13 -6.56 -3.91 -7.55
CA GLY A 13 -5.75 -4.92 -8.24
C GLY A 13 -5.61 -6.23 -7.48
N ALA A 14 -5.66 -6.20 -6.14
CA ALA A 14 -5.53 -7.37 -5.28
C ALA A 14 -6.86 -7.89 -4.71
N ASP A 15 -7.99 -7.25 -5.06
CA ASP A 15 -9.33 -7.57 -4.54
C ASP A 15 -9.39 -7.59 -3.00
N ILE A 16 -8.90 -6.52 -2.38
CA ILE A 16 -8.86 -6.35 -0.92
C ILE A 16 -9.46 -5.00 -0.51
N SER A 17 -9.83 -4.88 0.78
CA SER A 17 -10.27 -3.60 1.32
C SER A 17 -9.17 -2.53 1.26
N LYS A 18 -9.57 -1.25 1.11
CA LYS A 18 -8.63 -0.10 1.19
C LYS A 18 -7.84 -0.09 2.49
N ALA A 19 -8.44 -0.53 3.59
CA ALA A 19 -7.76 -0.64 4.88
C ALA A 19 -6.64 -1.70 4.86
N ALA A 20 -6.87 -2.85 4.22
CA ALA A 20 -5.85 -3.88 4.04
C ALA A 20 -4.74 -3.41 3.09
N ALA A 21 -5.11 -2.76 1.97
CA ALA A 21 -4.15 -2.17 1.02
C ALA A 21 -3.28 -1.07 1.67
N GLY A 22 -3.86 -0.23 2.52
CA GLY A 22 -3.13 0.79 3.28
C GLY A 22 -2.07 0.16 4.19
N ARG A 23 -2.44 -0.86 4.96
CA ARG A 23 -1.49 -1.58 5.82
C ARG A 23 -0.38 -2.28 5.03
N ALA A 24 -0.72 -2.90 3.89
CA ALA A 24 0.27 -3.54 3.03
C ALA A 24 1.26 -2.52 2.46
N LEU A 25 0.77 -1.34 2.04
CA LEU A 25 1.62 -0.26 1.56
C LEU A 25 2.53 0.30 2.66
N ASP A 26 2.01 0.48 3.87
CA ASP A 26 2.81 0.95 5.00
C ASP A 26 3.93 -0.05 5.34
N SER A 27 3.60 -1.33 5.45
CA SER A 27 4.59 -2.39 5.69
C SER A 27 5.64 -2.48 4.58
N PHE A 28 5.26 -2.23 3.32
CA PHE A 28 6.20 -2.17 2.21
C PHE A 28 7.16 -0.98 2.32
N ILE A 29 6.65 0.20 2.69
CA ILE A 29 7.47 1.40 2.90
C ILE A 29 8.46 1.18 4.03
N ASP A 30 8.02 0.60 5.15
CA ASP A 30 8.87 0.31 6.30
C ASP A 30 9.99 -0.66 5.92
N ALA A 31 9.67 -1.75 5.21
CA ALA A 31 10.67 -2.73 4.77
C ALA A 31 11.73 -2.13 3.81
N VAL A 32 11.30 -1.24 2.91
CA VAL A 32 12.24 -0.52 2.02
C VAL A 32 13.09 0.47 2.81
N THR A 33 12.51 1.13 3.81
CA THR A 33 13.22 2.09 4.67
C THR A 33 14.26 1.39 5.55
N GLU A 34 13.97 0.19 6.06
CA GLU A 34 14.93 -0.60 6.83
C GLU A 34 16.08 -1.15 5.98
N ALA A 35 15.84 -1.38 4.69
CA ALA A 35 16.82 -1.96 3.77
C ALA A 35 17.80 -0.94 3.17
N LEU A 36 17.56 0.36 3.31
CA LEU A 36 18.36 1.47 2.75
C LEU A 36 19.19 2.17 3.84
#